data_AF-A0A804Q1C0-F1
#
_entry.id   AF-A0A804Q1C0-F1
#
_cell.length_a   1.000
_cell.length_b   1.000
_cell.length_c   1.000
_cell.angle_alpha   90.00
_cell.angle_beta   90.00
_cell.angle_gamma   90.00
#
_symmetry.space_group_name_H-M   'P 1'
#
loop_
_entity.id
_entity.type
_entity.pdbx_description
1 polymer ?
#
loop_
_entity_poly.entity_id
_entity_poly.type
_entity_poly.pdbx_seq_one_letter_code
_entity_poly.pdbx_strand_id
1 'polypeptide(L)'
;MGSCPCQIEKGVTFGDPGVMPTKIVGKYVKPKDWNDLISDPDTVIIDVRNMYEIRIGKFKKAVDPRTNSFREFPTWVDDQFQLVQSGTLGSGGDDNGTGEPSADLNASKSKQLPRVAMYCTGGIRCEKASSFLLGKGFKEVYHLEGGILKYLEEIPKAESLWEGECFVFDKRVSVGHGLAQGTHKLCYGCKQPVSDEDMLSPHWEYGVSCPHCFATKSEEEKERARARQRQFETFGVIGGPHMGKSPRGSAANNAVEFIQLPKSV
;
A
#
# COMPACT_ATOMS: atom_id res chain seq x y z
N MET A 1 -21.73 -8.91 29.51
CA MET A 1 -21.80 -9.50 28.15
C MET A 1 -20.86 -8.68 27.28
N GLY A 2 -19.67 -9.24 27.02
CA GLY A 2 -18.57 -8.56 26.37
C GLY A 2 -18.85 -8.32 24.89
N SER A 3 -18.59 -7.11 24.43
CA SER A 3 -18.64 -6.73 23.03
C SER A 3 -17.56 -7.48 22.24
N CYS A 4 -18.00 -8.20 21.20
CA CYS A 4 -17.16 -8.99 20.31
C CYS A 4 -16.16 -8.09 19.55
N PRO A 5 -14.85 -8.37 19.55
CA PRO A 5 -13.82 -7.50 18.97
C PRO A 5 -13.59 -7.69 17.45
N CYS A 6 -14.62 -8.05 16.65
CA CYS A 6 -14.41 -8.44 15.25
C CYS A 6 -14.56 -7.33 14.18
N GLN A 7 -14.60 -6.04 14.52
CA GLN A 7 -14.95 -4.99 13.54
C GLN A 7 -13.79 -4.16 12.96
N ILE A 8 -12.56 -4.70 12.87
CA ILE A 8 -11.42 -4.01 12.20
C ILE A 8 -10.95 -4.71 10.90
N GLU A 9 -11.67 -5.72 10.39
CA GLU A 9 -11.22 -6.47 9.20
C GLU A 9 -11.58 -5.85 7.83
N LYS A 10 -12.44 -4.81 7.78
CA LYS A 10 -13.09 -4.35 6.54
C LYS A 10 -12.23 -3.52 5.57
N GLY A 11 -10.99 -3.15 5.91
CA GLY A 11 -10.20 -2.20 5.11
C GLY A 11 -9.17 -2.80 4.13
N VAL A 12 -8.74 -4.05 4.33
CA VAL A 12 -7.58 -4.61 3.60
C VAL A 12 -8.05 -5.69 2.61
N THR A 13 -8.08 -5.38 1.32
CA THR A 13 -8.40 -6.38 0.28
C THR A 13 -7.16 -7.18 -0.10
N PHE A 14 -7.19 -8.49 0.13
CA PHE A 14 -6.21 -9.45 -0.41
C PHE A 14 -6.66 -9.88 -1.80
N GLY A 15 -5.74 -9.99 -2.76
CA GLY A 15 -6.05 -10.23 -4.18
C GLY A 15 -6.47 -11.67 -4.53
N ASP A 16 -6.47 -12.56 -3.54
CA ASP A 16 -6.80 -13.98 -3.70
C ASP A 16 -8.15 -14.30 -3.03
N PRO A 17 -9.19 -14.69 -3.79
CA PRO A 17 -10.50 -15.04 -3.25
C PRO A 17 -10.50 -16.33 -2.40
N GLY A 18 -9.44 -17.16 -2.49
CA GLY A 18 -9.29 -18.40 -1.74
C GLY A 18 -8.77 -18.22 -0.31
N VAL A 19 -8.26 -17.03 0.04
CA VAL A 19 -7.78 -16.75 1.41
C VAL A 19 -8.97 -16.43 2.31
N MET A 20 -9.43 -17.47 3.00
CA MET A 20 -10.45 -17.34 4.04
C MET A 20 -9.91 -16.59 5.28
N PRO A 21 -10.75 -15.91 6.06
CA PRO A 21 -10.33 -15.24 7.29
C PRO A 21 -9.64 -16.22 8.24
N THR A 22 -8.32 -16.00 8.43
CA THR A 22 -7.55 -16.21 9.68
C THR A 22 -7.79 -17.51 10.46
N LYS A 23 -7.79 -18.68 9.83
CA LYS A 23 -7.71 -19.95 10.61
C LYS A 23 -6.28 -20.28 11.06
N ILE A 24 -5.27 -19.84 10.32
CA ILE A 24 -3.85 -20.07 10.62
C ILE A 24 -3.07 -18.81 10.23
N VAL A 25 -2.33 -18.24 11.17
CA VAL A 25 -1.44 -17.09 10.93
C VAL A 25 -0.01 -17.47 11.26
N GLY A 26 0.95 -16.75 10.69
CA GLY A 26 2.37 -16.90 11.02
C GLY A 26 2.66 -16.57 12.49
N LYS A 27 3.87 -16.89 12.92
CA LYS A 27 4.33 -16.63 14.29
C LYS A 27 4.56 -15.13 14.49
N TYR A 28 3.91 -14.55 15.51
CA TYR A 28 4.18 -13.19 15.93
C TYR A 28 5.56 -13.08 16.57
N VAL A 29 6.29 -12.01 16.24
CA VAL A 29 7.61 -11.71 16.79
C VAL A 29 7.54 -10.30 17.38
N LYS A 30 7.88 -10.18 18.67
CA LYS A 30 7.87 -8.90 19.36
C LYS A 30 8.98 -8.00 18.83
N PRO A 31 8.82 -6.66 18.90
CA PRO A 31 9.87 -5.73 18.49
C PRO A 31 11.25 -6.03 19.09
N LYS A 32 11.30 -6.44 20.37
CA LYS A 32 12.55 -6.74 21.09
C LYS A 32 13.30 -7.94 20.50
N ASP A 33 12.58 -8.91 19.95
CA ASP A 33 13.15 -10.13 19.37
C ASP A 33 13.31 -10.00 17.84
N TRP A 34 12.76 -8.93 17.24
CA TRP A 34 12.71 -8.74 15.80
C TRP A 34 14.09 -8.59 15.17
N ASN A 35 14.94 -7.76 15.78
CA ASN A 35 16.28 -7.47 15.27
C ASN A 35 17.14 -8.74 15.16
N ASP A 36 17.05 -9.64 16.13
CA ASP A 36 17.78 -10.91 16.12
C ASP A 36 17.31 -11.79 14.97
N LEU A 37 15.99 -11.92 14.78
CA LEU A 37 15.41 -12.69 13.67
C LEU A 37 15.85 -12.16 12.30
N ILE A 38 15.82 -10.84 12.09
CA ILE A 38 16.15 -10.25 10.79
C ILE A 38 17.66 -10.08 10.57
N SER A 39 18.48 -10.30 11.60
CA SER A 39 19.94 -10.32 11.47
C SER A 39 20.47 -11.69 11.06
N ASP A 40 19.69 -12.75 11.26
CA ASP A 40 20.00 -14.10 10.79
C ASP A 40 20.11 -14.12 9.24
N PRO A 41 21.24 -14.56 8.66
CA PRO A 41 21.45 -14.60 7.21
C PRO A 41 20.50 -15.55 6.47
N ASP A 42 19.91 -16.54 7.16
CA ASP A 42 18.97 -17.49 6.56
C ASP A 42 17.52 -16.98 6.58
N THR A 43 17.27 -15.80 7.16
CA THR A 43 15.96 -15.15 7.18
C THR A 43 15.78 -14.24 5.97
N VAL A 44 14.78 -14.54 5.13
CA VAL A 44 14.33 -13.62 4.08
C VAL A 44 13.35 -12.61 4.67
N ILE A 45 13.72 -11.34 4.64
CA ILE A 45 12.90 -10.24 5.13
C ILE A 45 12.05 -9.69 3.97
N ILE A 46 10.72 -9.67 4.11
CA ILE A 46 9.81 -9.19 3.05
C ILE A 46 9.01 -8.00 3.57
N ASP A 47 9.11 -6.87 2.86
CA ASP A 47 8.24 -5.72 3.10
C ASP A 47 6.90 -5.94 2.37
N VAL A 48 5.81 -6.06 3.13
CA VAL A 48 4.47 -6.35 2.57
C VAL A 48 3.73 -5.05 2.21
N ARG A 49 4.42 -3.92 2.23
CA ARG A 49 3.84 -2.61 1.92
C ARG A 49 3.87 -2.31 0.43
N ASN A 50 3.15 -1.26 0.04
CA ASN A 50 3.18 -0.79 -1.34
C ASN A 50 4.46 0.02 -1.58
N MET A 51 4.94 0.06 -2.82
CA MET A 51 6.19 0.71 -3.23
C MET A 51 6.34 2.15 -2.70
N TYR A 52 5.27 2.95 -2.67
CA TYR A 52 5.34 4.34 -2.18
C TYR A 52 5.62 4.43 -0.66
N GLU A 53 5.27 3.40 0.12
CA GLU A 53 5.56 3.31 1.55
C GLU A 53 7.00 2.87 1.79
N ILE A 54 7.51 1.96 0.95
CA ILE A 54 8.88 1.42 1.00
C ILE A 54 9.89 2.50 0.61
N ARG A 55 9.54 3.34 -0.37
CA ARG A 55 10.39 4.44 -0.86
C ARG A 55 10.89 5.36 0.25
N ILE A 56 10.06 5.62 1.26
CA ILE A 56 10.38 6.62 2.29
C ILE A 56 11.06 6.03 3.54
N GLY A 57 11.09 4.71 3.67
CA GLY A 57 11.78 4.02 4.74
C GLY A 57 11.48 2.54 4.75
N LYS A 58 12.43 1.72 5.21
CA LYS A 58 12.36 0.25 5.24
C LYS A 58 13.36 -0.33 6.24
N PHE A 59 13.23 -1.61 6.56
CA PHE A 59 14.29 -2.34 7.25
C PHE A 59 15.47 -2.63 6.31
N LYS A 60 16.69 -2.60 6.85
CA LYS A 60 17.91 -3.02 6.14
C LYS A 60 17.74 -4.43 5.58
N LYS A 61 18.23 -4.66 4.35
CA LYS A 61 18.16 -5.94 3.62
C LYS A 61 16.74 -6.46 3.30
N ALA A 62 15.69 -5.70 3.60
CA ALA A 62 14.34 -6.10 3.22
C ALA A 62 14.17 -6.16 1.70
N VAL A 63 13.59 -7.26 1.24
CA VAL A 63 13.14 -7.45 -0.13
C VAL A 63 11.95 -6.53 -0.37
N ASP A 64 12.02 -5.77 -1.45
CA ASP A 64 10.96 -4.90 -1.95
C ASP A 64 10.20 -5.63 -3.07
N PRO A 65 8.93 -6.04 -2.84
CA PRO A 65 8.10 -6.66 -3.87
C PRO A 65 7.77 -5.75 -5.06
N ARG A 66 7.95 -4.43 -4.91
CA ARG A 66 7.59 -3.39 -5.88
C ARG A 66 6.11 -3.45 -6.29
N THR A 67 5.23 -3.81 -5.35
CA THR A 67 3.79 -3.85 -5.58
C THR A 67 3.18 -2.45 -5.48
N ASN A 68 2.25 -2.12 -6.38
CA ASN A 68 1.45 -0.89 -6.29
C ASN A 68 0.26 -1.07 -5.36
N SER A 69 -0.22 -2.30 -5.24
CA SER A 69 -1.34 -2.72 -4.41
C SER A 69 -1.04 -4.04 -3.71
N PHE A 70 -1.49 -4.18 -2.47
CA PHE A 70 -1.39 -5.42 -1.71
C PHE A 70 -2.07 -6.62 -2.41
N ARG A 71 -3.00 -6.37 -3.35
CA ARG A 71 -3.60 -7.42 -4.18
C ARG A 71 -2.61 -8.14 -5.09
N GLU A 72 -1.49 -7.50 -5.41
CA GLU A 72 -0.44 -8.05 -6.27
C GLU A 72 0.54 -8.97 -5.50
N PHE A 73 0.49 -8.94 -4.17
CA PHE A 73 1.41 -9.70 -3.32
C PHE A 73 1.36 -11.23 -3.56
N PRO A 74 0.19 -11.89 -3.71
CA PRO A 74 0.11 -13.32 -4.01
C PRO A 74 0.87 -13.69 -5.30
N THR A 75 0.64 -12.93 -6.38
CA THR A 75 1.32 -13.13 -7.67
C THR A 75 2.82 -12.97 -7.52
N TRP A 76 3.27 -11.92 -6.81
CA TRP A 76 4.69 -11.72 -6.55
C TRP A 76 5.34 -12.91 -5.83
N VAL A 77 4.70 -13.47 -4.80
CA VAL A 77 5.23 -14.65 -4.09
C VAL A 77 5.34 -15.83 -5.05
N ASP A 78 4.29 -16.10 -5.83
CA ASP A 78 4.28 -17.23 -6.76
C ASP A 78 5.42 -17.13 -7.78
N ASP A 79 5.69 -15.92 -8.29
CA ASP A 79 6.78 -15.64 -9.22
C ASP A 79 8.16 -15.76 -8.56
N GLN A 80 8.36 -15.16 -7.37
CA GLN A 80 9.65 -15.15 -6.67
C GLN A 80 10.09 -16.56 -6.28
N PHE A 81 9.15 -17.39 -5.82
CA PHE A 81 9.42 -18.72 -5.32
C PHE A 81 9.10 -19.82 -6.34
N GLN A 82 8.69 -19.44 -7.57
CA GLN A 82 8.37 -20.35 -8.68
C GLN A 82 7.37 -21.44 -8.26
N LEU A 83 6.33 -21.04 -7.53
CA LEU A 83 5.38 -21.96 -6.87
C LEU A 83 4.29 -22.48 -7.82
N VAL A 84 4.23 -21.96 -9.04
CA VAL A 84 3.35 -22.47 -10.08
C VAL A 84 3.92 -23.80 -10.58
N GLN A 85 3.43 -24.90 -10.03
CA GLN A 85 3.72 -26.22 -10.57
C GLN A 85 3.19 -26.32 -12.01
N SER A 86 4.05 -26.80 -12.89
CA SER A 86 3.72 -27.49 -14.14
C SER A 86 2.54 -28.45 -13.94
N GLY A 87 1.33 -27.99 -14.20
CA GLY A 87 0.13 -28.71 -13.78
C GLY A 87 -1.13 -28.22 -14.48
N THR A 88 -1.04 -27.88 -15.76
CA THR A 88 -2.23 -27.81 -16.64
C THR A 88 -1.82 -28.06 -18.09
N LEU A 89 -1.66 -29.33 -18.46
CA LEU A 89 -2.05 -29.80 -19.78
C LEU A 89 -3.17 -30.82 -19.54
N GLY A 90 -4.39 -30.35 -19.76
CA GLY A 90 -5.58 -31.18 -19.76
C GLY A 90 -5.55 -32.17 -20.92
N SER A 91 -6.24 -33.28 -20.70
CA SER A 91 -6.51 -34.37 -21.62
C SER A 91 -6.91 -33.94 -23.03
N GLY A 92 -6.38 -34.64 -24.03
CA GLY A 92 -6.97 -34.78 -25.36
C GLY A 92 -5.95 -35.13 -26.44
N GLY A 93 -5.93 -36.39 -26.90
CA GLY A 93 -5.38 -36.76 -28.21
C GLY A 93 -4.37 -37.91 -28.21
N ASP A 94 -4.89 -39.12 -28.32
CA ASP A 94 -4.45 -40.25 -29.15
C ASP A 94 -3.00 -40.76 -29.10
N ASP A 95 -2.92 -42.02 -28.65
CA ASP A 95 -1.81 -42.96 -28.67
C ASP A 95 -1.46 -43.42 -30.10
N ASN A 96 -0.21 -43.16 -30.52
CA ASN A 96 0.69 -44.15 -31.13
C ASN A 96 2.02 -43.51 -31.55
N GLY A 97 3.14 -44.00 -31.00
CA GLY A 97 4.47 -43.63 -31.48
C GLY A 97 5.61 -44.11 -30.59
N THR A 98 6.11 -45.31 -30.91
CA THR A 98 7.33 -45.93 -30.37
C THR A 98 8.56 -45.03 -30.50
N GLY A 99 9.24 -44.74 -29.38
CA GLY A 99 10.54 -44.07 -29.33
C GLY A 99 11.25 -44.31 -28.00
N GLU A 100 12.51 -44.74 -28.08
CA GLU A 100 13.37 -45.28 -27.02
C GLU A 100 13.69 -44.34 -25.82
N PRO A 101 14.12 -44.89 -24.66
CA PRO A 101 14.41 -44.12 -23.46
C PRO A 101 15.79 -43.46 -23.54
N SER A 102 15.83 -42.14 -23.75
CA SER A 102 17.02 -41.34 -23.47
C SER A 102 17.01 -40.91 -22.00
N ALA A 103 18.08 -41.31 -21.31
CA ALA A 103 18.36 -40.95 -19.95
C ALA A 103 18.59 -39.45 -19.81
N ASP A 104 17.87 -38.80 -18.90
CA ASP A 104 18.39 -37.68 -18.13
C ASP A 104 17.73 -37.66 -16.74
N LEU A 105 18.38 -38.38 -15.84
CA LEU A 105 18.18 -38.31 -14.40
C LEU A 105 18.76 -36.97 -13.91
N ASN A 106 17.98 -35.90 -13.99
CA ASN A 106 18.21 -34.74 -13.13
C ASN A 106 17.11 -34.71 -12.07
N ALA A 107 17.41 -35.41 -10.97
CA ALA A 107 16.67 -35.37 -9.72
C ALA A 107 16.47 -33.92 -9.30
N SER A 108 15.24 -33.43 -9.50
CA SER A 108 14.72 -32.19 -8.94
C SER A 108 14.95 -32.20 -7.44
N LYS A 109 16.00 -31.50 -6.98
CA LYS A 109 16.13 -31.13 -5.57
C LYS A 109 14.90 -30.30 -5.26
N SER A 110 13.99 -30.84 -4.46
CA SER A 110 12.90 -30.09 -3.86
C SER A 110 13.52 -28.87 -3.14
N LYS A 111 13.40 -27.70 -3.76
CA LYS A 111 13.96 -26.46 -3.22
C LYS A 111 13.21 -26.17 -1.93
N GLN A 112 13.87 -26.35 -0.80
CA GLN A 112 13.27 -26.04 0.50
C GLN A 112 12.94 -24.55 0.54
N LEU A 113 11.68 -24.22 0.87
CA LEU A 113 11.25 -22.84 1.01
C LEU A 113 11.94 -22.20 2.22
N PRO A 114 12.42 -20.95 2.08
CA PRO A 114 13.21 -20.31 3.13
C PRO A 114 12.35 -19.90 4.33
N ARG A 115 13.04 -19.56 5.41
CA ARG A 115 12.46 -18.81 6.53
C ARG A 115 12.12 -17.40 6.07
N VAL A 116 10.90 -16.96 6.37
CA VAL A 116 10.41 -15.64 5.96
C VAL A 116 10.00 -14.83 7.20
N ALA A 117 10.50 -13.60 7.28
CA ALA A 117 10.08 -12.60 8.25
C ALA A 117 9.41 -11.42 7.51
N MET A 118 8.17 -11.10 7.89
CA MET A 118 7.39 -10.07 7.22
C MET A 118 7.02 -8.92 8.13
N TYR A 119 6.85 -7.74 7.55
CA TYR A 119 6.37 -6.58 8.27
C TYR A 119 5.52 -5.68 7.38
N CYS A 120 4.68 -4.88 8.01
CA CYS A 120 3.98 -3.76 7.42
C CYS A 120 3.75 -2.69 8.51
N THR A 121 3.08 -1.59 8.18
CA THR A 121 2.91 -0.45 9.09
C THR A 121 2.33 -0.86 10.46
N GLY A 122 1.24 -1.65 10.48
CA GLY A 122 0.53 -2.01 11.71
C GLY A 122 0.16 -3.50 11.86
N GLY A 123 0.77 -4.40 11.08
CA GLY A 123 0.59 -5.86 11.20
C GLY A 123 -0.52 -6.49 10.36
N ILE A 124 -1.63 -5.80 10.08
CA ILE A 124 -2.83 -6.41 9.43
C ILE A 124 -2.52 -7.08 8.07
N ARG A 125 -1.68 -6.48 7.22
CA ARG A 125 -1.29 -7.12 5.94
C ARG A 125 -0.49 -8.40 6.15
N CYS A 126 0.34 -8.43 7.19
CA CYS A 126 1.16 -9.60 7.52
C CYS A 126 0.33 -10.77 8.04
N GLU A 127 -0.78 -10.52 8.73
CA GLU A 127 -1.71 -11.58 9.12
C GLU A 127 -2.27 -12.31 7.88
N LYS A 128 -2.70 -11.56 6.87
CA LYS A 128 -3.22 -12.13 5.61
C LYS A 128 -2.12 -12.78 4.79
N ALA A 129 -0.99 -12.10 4.62
CA ALA A 129 0.15 -12.60 3.86
C ALA A 129 0.74 -13.88 4.48
N SER A 130 0.80 -13.96 5.82
CA SER A 130 1.33 -15.13 6.51
C SER A 130 0.44 -16.35 6.38
N SER A 131 -0.89 -16.18 6.48
CA SER A 131 -1.83 -17.26 6.20
C SER A 131 -1.66 -17.79 4.77
N PHE A 132 -1.44 -16.91 3.80
CA PHE A 132 -1.20 -17.29 2.41
C PHE A 132 0.11 -18.06 2.23
N LEU A 133 1.24 -17.58 2.78
CA LEU A 133 2.53 -18.28 2.70
C LEU A 133 2.48 -19.66 3.35
N LEU A 134 1.84 -19.79 4.51
CA LEU A 134 1.64 -21.10 5.15
C LEU A 134 0.84 -22.05 4.25
N GLY A 135 -0.21 -21.56 3.59
CA GLY A 135 -1.00 -22.33 2.62
C GLY A 135 -0.19 -22.76 1.38
N LYS A 136 0.84 -22.01 1.01
CA LYS A 136 1.79 -22.34 -0.07
C LYS A 136 2.91 -23.30 0.36
N GLY A 137 2.92 -23.75 1.62
CA GLY A 137 3.87 -24.73 2.13
C GLY A 137 5.12 -24.15 2.79
N PHE A 138 5.19 -22.84 3.01
CA PHE A 138 6.22 -22.26 3.86
C PHE A 138 6.04 -22.77 5.29
N LYS A 139 7.10 -23.29 5.90
CA LYS A 139 7.06 -23.84 7.27
C LYS A 139 7.39 -22.79 8.33
N GLU A 140 8.20 -21.82 7.96
CA GLU A 140 8.79 -20.83 8.85
C GLU A 140 8.37 -19.42 8.43
N VAL A 141 7.17 -19.02 8.84
CA VAL A 141 6.61 -17.71 8.53
C VAL A 141 6.43 -16.91 9.82
N TYR A 142 7.18 -15.81 9.91
CA TYR A 142 7.21 -14.90 11.04
C TYR A 142 6.72 -13.51 10.61
N HIS A 143 6.15 -12.75 11.54
CA HIS A 143 5.77 -11.37 11.28
C HIS A 143 5.84 -10.49 12.52
N LEU A 144 6.19 -9.23 12.29
CA LEU A 144 6.39 -8.22 13.34
C LEU A 144 5.05 -7.90 14.02
N GLU A 145 4.96 -8.26 15.30
CA GLU A 145 3.80 -7.97 16.14
C GLU A 145 3.61 -6.46 16.29
N GLY A 146 2.43 -5.94 15.95
CA GLY A 146 2.14 -4.50 15.96
C GLY A 146 2.80 -3.70 14.83
N GLY A 147 3.55 -4.35 13.93
CA GLY A 147 4.16 -3.74 12.77
C GLY A 147 5.26 -2.70 13.09
N ILE A 148 5.60 -1.91 12.08
CA ILE A 148 6.68 -0.91 12.16
C ILE A 148 6.37 0.13 13.25
N LEU A 149 5.10 0.51 13.45
CA LEU A 149 4.75 1.53 14.45
C LEU A 149 5.14 1.08 15.86
N LYS A 150 4.77 -0.13 16.26
CA LYS A 150 5.16 -0.67 17.58
C LYS A 150 6.67 -0.79 17.72
N TYR A 151 7.36 -1.17 16.63
CA TYR A 151 8.82 -1.22 16.63
C TYR A 151 9.49 0.15 16.82
N LEU A 152 9.01 1.19 16.13
CA LEU A 152 9.54 2.55 16.26
C LEU A 152 9.23 3.19 17.62
N GLU A 153 8.18 2.71 18.29
CA GLU A 153 7.82 3.10 19.65
C GLU A 153 8.70 2.44 20.72
N GLU A 154 8.93 1.12 20.60
CA GLU A 154 9.60 0.33 21.64
C GLU A 154 11.13 0.26 21.51
N ILE A 155 11.66 0.29 20.28
CA ILE A 155 13.09 0.06 20.04
C ILE A 155 13.85 1.39 19.96
N PRO A 156 14.88 1.59 20.81
CA PRO A 156 15.72 2.78 20.75
C PRO A 156 16.35 2.96 19.38
N LYS A 157 16.44 4.21 18.91
CA LYS A 157 17.01 4.54 17.59
C LYS A 157 18.43 3.99 17.41
N ALA A 158 19.24 3.95 18.48
CA ALA A 158 20.61 3.44 18.45
C ALA A 158 20.72 1.94 18.14
N GLU A 159 19.69 1.17 18.48
CA GLU A 159 19.61 -0.29 18.25
C GLU A 159 18.80 -0.62 17.00
N SER A 160 18.26 0.39 16.33
CA SER A 160 17.29 0.19 15.27
C SER A 160 17.93 -0.22 13.94
N LEU A 161 17.29 -1.18 13.26
CA LEU A 161 17.62 -1.60 11.90
C LEU A 161 16.71 -0.93 10.84
N TRP A 162 15.85 -0.01 11.27
CA TRP A 162 14.98 0.78 10.40
C TRP A 162 15.72 1.98 9.80
N GLU A 163 15.52 2.21 8.50
CA GLU A 163 16.07 3.36 7.77
C GLU A 163 14.93 4.22 7.22
N GLY A 164 15.08 5.55 7.31
CA GLY A 164 14.07 6.50 6.82
C GLY A 164 12.87 6.67 7.76
N GLU A 165 11.71 6.97 7.18
CA GLU A 165 10.46 7.24 7.89
C GLU A 165 9.38 6.21 7.54
N CYS A 166 8.45 5.97 8.46
CA CYS A 166 7.35 5.04 8.26
C CYS A 166 6.11 5.79 7.74
N PHE A 167 5.61 5.40 6.56
CA PHE A 167 4.37 5.97 6.02
C PHE A 167 3.16 5.61 6.88
N VAL A 168 2.30 6.60 7.15
CA VAL A 168 1.03 6.44 7.88
C VAL A 168 -0.14 7.05 7.12
N PHE A 169 -1.29 6.39 7.19
CA PHE A 169 -2.52 6.78 6.48
C PHE A 169 -3.34 7.82 7.27
N ASP A 170 -2.68 8.85 7.78
CA ASP A 170 -3.32 9.96 8.48
C ASP A 170 -2.66 11.31 8.11
N LYS A 171 -3.04 12.38 8.81
CA LYS A 171 -2.58 13.74 8.53
C LYS A 171 -1.06 13.92 8.67
N ARG A 172 -0.38 13.06 9.41
CA ARG A 172 1.08 13.11 9.62
C ARG A 172 1.85 12.66 8.40
N VAL A 173 1.27 11.82 7.54
CA VAL A 173 1.87 11.21 6.33
C VAL A 173 3.01 10.24 6.63
N SER A 174 3.89 10.59 7.57
CA SER A 174 5.05 9.81 7.95
C SER A 174 5.37 10.00 9.44
N VAL A 175 6.02 9.00 10.03
CA VAL A 175 6.54 9.06 11.40
C VAL A 175 7.93 8.45 11.50
N GLY A 176 8.76 8.98 12.39
CA GLY A 176 10.07 8.42 12.76
C GLY A 176 10.05 7.66 14.09
N HIS A 177 11.24 7.41 14.65
CA HIS A 177 11.40 6.85 16.00
C HIS A 177 10.65 7.66 17.06
N GLY A 178 10.11 6.96 18.07
CA GLY A 178 9.22 7.55 19.08
C GLY A 178 7.88 8.01 18.51
N LEU A 179 7.50 7.55 17.31
CA LEU A 179 6.30 7.97 16.58
C LEU A 179 6.21 9.48 16.34
N ALA A 180 7.36 10.16 16.36
CA ALA A 180 7.45 11.58 16.06
C ALA A 180 7.03 11.85 14.62
N GLN A 181 6.35 12.97 14.37
CA GLN A 181 5.94 13.36 13.02
C GLN A 181 7.18 13.50 12.11
N GLY A 182 7.11 12.84 10.95
CA GLY A 182 8.17 12.88 9.94
C GLY A 182 8.12 14.12 9.06
N THR A 183 9.01 14.16 8.06
CA THR A 183 9.19 15.31 7.17
C THR A 183 8.39 15.20 5.87
N HIS A 184 7.91 14.02 5.50
CA HIS A 184 7.19 13.85 4.23
C HIS A 184 5.83 14.54 4.24
N LYS A 185 5.47 15.13 3.10
CA LYS A 185 4.16 15.74 2.86
C LYS A 185 3.34 14.86 1.91
N LEU A 186 2.04 15.07 1.84
CA LEU A 186 1.17 14.30 0.95
C LEU A 186 1.04 15.02 -0.39
N CYS A 187 1.34 14.33 -1.50
CA CYS A 187 0.93 14.82 -2.81
C CYS A 187 -0.59 14.69 -2.94
N TYR A 188 -1.30 15.81 -3.07
CA TYR A 188 -2.75 15.77 -3.24
C TYR A 188 -3.21 15.21 -4.60
N GLY A 189 -2.30 15.13 -5.58
CA GLY A 189 -2.55 14.53 -6.89
C GLY A 189 -2.62 13.01 -6.90
N CYS A 190 -1.69 12.34 -6.21
CA CYS A 190 -1.58 10.86 -6.19
C CYS A 190 -1.71 10.22 -4.80
N LYS A 191 -1.82 11.02 -3.74
CA LYS A 191 -1.88 10.58 -2.33
C LYS A 191 -0.67 9.80 -1.84
N GLN A 192 0.48 10.00 -2.49
CA GLN A 192 1.75 9.42 -2.08
C GLN A 192 2.60 10.43 -1.29
N PRO A 193 3.51 9.96 -0.43
CA PRO A 193 4.43 10.83 0.29
C PRO A 193 5.43 11.48 -0.67
N VAL A 194 5.72 12.75 -0.44
CA VAL A 194 6.73 13.54 -1.14
C VAL A 194 7.70 14.15 -0.14
N SER A 195 8.98 14.07 -0.46
CA SER A 195 10.06 14.70 0.32
C SER A 195 10.18 16.18 -0.04
N ASP A 196 10.92 16.95 0.78
CA ASP A 196 11.24 18.35 0.44
C ASP A 196 12.02 18.46 -0.88
N GLU A 197 12.89 17.50 -1.18
CA GLU A 197 13.61 17.41 -2.46
C GLU A 197 12.65 17.18 -3.64
N ASP A 198 11.66 16.28 -3.51
CA ASP A 198 10.65 16.06 -4.55
C ASP A 198 9.90 17.35 -4.91
N MET A 199 9.70 18.23 -3.93
CA MET A 199 8.98 19.50 -4.10
C MET A 199 9.82 20.58 -4.80
N LEU A 200 11.14 20.37 -4.98
CA LEU A 200 12.00 21.24 -5.78
C LEU A 200 11.97 20.91 -7.28
N SER A 201 11.42 19.76 -7.65
CA SER A 201 11.35 19.32 -9.03
C SER A 201 10.45 20.22 -9.90
N PRO A 202 10.76 20.42 -11.19
CA PRO A 202 9.85 21.10 -12.14
C PRO A 202 8.53 20.35 -12.34
N HIS A 203 8.45 19.08 -11.93
CA HIS A 203 7.24 18.26 -11.98
C HIS A 203 6.38 18.36 -10.71
N TRP A 204 6.78 19.19 -9.75
CA TRP A 204 5.97 19.49 -8.58
C TRP A 204 5.04 20.67 -8.84
N GLU A 205 3.75 20.45 -8.60
CA GLU A 205 2.74 21.50 -8.60
C GLU A 205 1.81 21.23 -7.43
N TYR A 206 1.83 22.13 -6.43
CA TYR A 206 1.06 21.95 -5.19
C TYR A 206 -0.43 21.75 -5.49
N GLY A 207 -1.04 20.73 -4.87
CA GLY A 207 -2.43 20.37 -5.10
C GLY A 207 -2.68 19.53 -6.37
N VAL A 208 -1.70 19.42 -7.27
CA VAL A 208 -1.90 18.93 -8.65
C VAL A 208 -1.09 17.69 -8.94
N SER A 209 0.24 17.77 -8.84
CA SER A 209 1.13 16.68 -9.23
C SER A 209 2.48 16.73 -8.53
N CYS A 210 3.21 15.62 -8.62
CA CYS A 210 4.56 15.47 -8.09
C CYS A 210 5.42 14.68 -9.08
N PRO A 211 6.74 14.58 -8.88
CA PRO A 211 7.63 13.82 -9.77
C PRO A 211 7.18 12.38 -10.00
N HIS A 212 6.58 11.75 -8.99
CA HIS A 212 6.11 10.36 -9.04
C HIS A 212 4.82 10.16 -9.85
N CYS A 213 4.05 11.21 -10.12
CA CYS A 213 2.77 11.10 -10.82
C CYS A 213 2.58 12.08 -11.98
N PHE A 214 3.55 12.95 -12.23
CA PHE A 214 3.44 13.97 -13.28
C PHE A 214 3.28 13.32 -14.66
N ALA A 215 4.07 12.29 -14.95
CA ALA A 215 4.05 11.59 -16.23
C ALA A 215 2.85 10.64 -16.39
N THR A 216 2.27 10.15 -15.29
CA THR A 216 1.15 9.20 -15.33
C THR A 216 -0.21 9.88 -15.41
N LYS A 217 -0.27 11.19 -15.17
CA LYS A 217 -1.50 11.98 -15.23
C LYS A 217 -1.65 12.66 -16.57
N SER A 218 -2.87 12.62 -17.12
CA SER A 218 -3.21 13.41 -18.30
C SER A 218 -3.28 14.91 -17.96
N GLU A 219 -3.12 15.78 -18.97
CA GLU A 219 -3.30 17.23 -18.77
C GLU A 219 -4.71 17.59 -18.32
N GLU A 220 -5.73 16.84 -18.76
CA GLU A 220 -7.10 17.02 -18.28
C GLU A 220 -7.21 16.72 -16.77
N GLU A 221 -6.57 15.65 -16.29
CA GLU A 221 -6.54 15.33 -14.86
C GLU A 221 -5.82 16.40 -14.04
N LYS A 222 -4.72 16.95 -14.57
CA LYS A 222 -3.98 18.06 -13.95
C LYS A 222 -4.84 19.31 -13.91
N GLU A 223 -5.54 19.66 -14.98
CA GLU A 223 -6.41 20.84 -15.01
C GLU A 223 -7.60 20.71 -14.04
N ARG A 224 -8.20 19.52 -13.93
CA ARG A 224 -9.21 19.25 -12.90
C ARG A 224 -8.64 19.42 -11.49
N ALA A 225 -7.40 18.99 -11.26
CA ALA A 225 -6.74 19.18 -9.97
C ALA A 225 -6.45 20.66 -9.67
N ARG A 226 -5.97 21.43 -10.65
CA ARG A 226 -5.81 22.90 -10.54
C ARG A 226 -7.14 23.58 -10.23
N ALA A 227 -8.21 23.20 -10.90
CA ALA A 227 -9.54 23.74 -10.63
C ALA A 227 -10.00 23.45 -9.19
N ARG A 228 -9.80 22.23 -8.68
CA ARG A 228 -10.08 21.90 -7.28
C ARG A 228 -9.21 22.69 -6.31
N GLN A 229 -7.94 22.88 -6.63
CA GLN A 229 -7.01 23.65 -5.81
C GLN A 229 -7.43 25.13 -5.73
N ARG A 230 -7.76 25.75 -6.87
CA ARG A 230 -8.32 27.11 -6.92
C ARG A 230 -9.59 27.25 -6.07
N GLN A 231 -10.50 26.27 -6.13
CA GLN A 231 -11.70 26.27 -5.28
C GLN A 231 -11.36 26.20 -3.80
N PHE A 232 -10.42 25.32 -3.42
CA PHE A 232 -9.99 25.20 -2.03
C PHE A 232 -9.31 26.48 -1.52
N GLU A 233 -8.43 27.11 -2.31
CA GLU A 233 -7.79 28.38 -1.96
C GLU A 233 -8.80 29.52 -1.82
N THR A 234 -9.83 29.53 -2.67
CA THR A 234 -10.87 30.57 -2.66
C THR A 234 -11.82 30.42 -1.47
N PHE A 235 -12.21 29.18 -1.13
CA PHE A 235 -13.32 28.92 -0.20
C PHE A 235 -12.95 28.14 1.07
N GLY A 236 -11.72 27.65 1.19
CA GLY A 236 -11.29 26.73 2.25
C GLY A 236 -11.88 25.31 2.14
N VAL A 237 -12.78 25.06 1.19
CA VAL A 237 -13.45 23.77 0.95
C VAL A 237 -13.64 23.52 -0.55
N ILE A 238 -13.49 22.27 -0.97
CA ILE A 238 -13.71 21.87 -2.37
C ILE A 238 -15.22 22.01 -2.68
N GLY A 239 -15.56 22.71 -3.77
CA GLY A 239 -16.94 23.02 -4.16
C GLY A 239 -17.50 24.34 -3.61
N GLY A 240 -16.83 25.00 -2.67
CA GLY A 240 -17.29 26.26 -2.09
C GLY A 240 -18.56 26.17 -1.22
N PRO A 241 -19.03 27.29 -0.63
CA PRO A 241 -20.12 27.29 0.35
C PRO A 241 -21.53 27.04 -0.25
N HIS A 242 -21.65 26.99 -1.57
CA HIS A 242 -22.94 26.90 -2.27
C HIS A 242 -23.20 25.54 -2.93
N MET A 243 -22.21 24.65 -3.02
CA MET A 243 -22.41 23.30 -3.58
C MET A 243 -23.02 22.36 -2.54
N GLY A 244 -24.23 21.87 -2.83
CA GLY A 244 -25.08 21.11 -1.89
C GLY A 244 -26.47 21.74 -1.70
N LYS A 245 -26.68 23.00 -2.11
CA LYS A 245 -28.03 23.49 -2.37
C LYS A 245 -28.45 22.91 -3.72
N SER A 246 -29.44 21.99 -3.73
CA SER A 246 -30.09 21.65 -5.00
C SER A 246 -30.54 22.96 -5.65
N PRO A 247 -30.51 23.07 -6.99
CA PRO A 247 -31.20 24.18 -7.62
C PRO A 247 -32.65 24.05 -7.19
N ARG A 248 -33.09 24.94 -6.28
CA ARG A 248 -34.51 25.11 -6.02
C ARG A 248 -35.10 25.43 -7.38
N GLY A 249 -35.95 24.52 -7.86
CA GLY A 249 -36.52 24.57 -9.19
C GLY A 249 -36.98 25.98 -9.51
N SER A 250 -36.67 26.42 -10.72
CA SER A 250 -37.19 27.65 -11.28
C SER A 250 -38.71 27.65 -11.19
N ALA A 251 -39.25 28.31 -10.17
CA ALA A 251 -40.60 28.82 -10.20
C ALA A 251 -40.52 30.24 -10.77
N ALA A 252 -41.05 30.37 -11.98
CA ALA A 252 -41.20 31.62 -12.69
C ALA A 252 -42.06 32.64 -11.91
N ASN A 253 -41.92 33.89 -12.36
CA ASN A 253 -42.76 35.07 -12.12
C ASN A 253 -42.46 35.87 -10.84
N ASN A 254 -41.83 37.04 -10.98
CA ASN A 254 -42.57 38.26 -11.34
C ASN A 254 -41.68 39.51 -11.50
N ALA A 255 -42.14 40.35 -12.44
CA ALA A 255 -42.05 41.80 -12.50
C ALA A 255 -40.67 42.48 -12.51
N VAL A 256 -40.36 43.01 -13.69
CA VAL A 256 -39.49 44.15 -13.94
C VAL A 256 -40.03 45.36 -13.17
N GLU A 257 -39.23 45.99 -12.31
CA GLU A 257 -39.48 47.34 -11.84
C GLU A 257 -38.20 48.17 -12.01
N PHE A 258 -38.29 49.13 -12.94
CA PHE A 258 -37.27 50.14 -13.21
C PHE A 258 -37.18 51.08 -12.01
N ILE A 259 -36.04 51.12 -11.33
CA ILE A 259 -35.75 52.21 -10.38
C ILE A 259 -35.00 53.30 -11.13
N GLN A 260 -35.75 54.35 -11.46
CA GLN A 260 -35.25 55.59 -12.01
C GLN A 260 -34.51 56.38 -10.92
N LEU A 261 -33.25 56.73 -11.18
CA LEU A 261 -32.46 57.61 -10.31
C LEU A 261 -33.04 59.03 -10.30
N PRO A 262 -33.25 59.68 -9.13
CA PRO A 262 -33.60 61.08 -9.08
C PRO A 262 -32.38 61.96 -9.41
N LYS A 263 -32.49 62.79 -10.46
CA LYS A 263 -31.58 63.91 -10.69
C LYS A 263 -31.89 65.03 -9.70
N SER A 264 -30.83 65.52 -9.07
CA SER A 264 -30.82 66.67 -8.16
C SER A 264 -31.06 67.96 -8.94
N VAL A 265 -31.94 68.81 -8.39
CA VAL A 265 -32.17 70.26 -8.57
C VAL A 265 -32.47 70.77 -9.98
#